data_AF-A0A2G6MNB9-F1
#
_entry.id   AF-A0A2G6MNB9-F1
#
_cell.length_a   1.000
_cell.length_b   1.000
_cell.length_c   1.000
_cell.angle_alpha   90.00
_cell.angle_beta   90.00
_cell.angle_gamma   90.00
#
_symmetry.space_group_name_H-M   'P 1'
#
loop_
_entity.id
_entity.type
_entity.pdbx_description
1 polymer ?
#
loop_
_entity_poly.entity_id
_entity_poly.type
_entity_poly.pdbx_seq_one_letter_code
_entity_poly.pdbx_strand_id
1 'polypeptide(L)'
;MNVINFQVEHHCPSCGAPVYLDEADRFFVCPYCRVRSCIDQKGFGRFFMAPHEAIPKEAEMIFMPYWRFKGVQYACTPAKLNHWFTDVSCLAAIEPPAAVPYSLGFRSQALTLKRVSARTPGTFLRPKPLSQCLAVLSGRGKSVKDALITEDIGEAVSLIYSPVYVRGEQIFDGVLNTPLGHAGPTMAYTTKDICRPEKETRILSGICPNCSWDLEGQSDSLVLICRNCDSLWQAWDNKLVRIRFGAACPDHDGDALFPFWKIGADISGMTLNNRQDLMALANLPGASTNIPAKDNLYFWTPAFKIRPKIFLRIARQVTLAQPDPTLENKIRSHTHMPITLPANEAIQSIRLTLASLARPLKDHLPMLANAQIKAKTVSLIFLPFEPHPHEFIHQEMNLAINNNVLRLSGNL
;
A
#
# COMPACT_ATOMS: atom_id res chain seq x y z
N MET A 1 11.05 8.46 -15.87
CA MET A 1 11.16 7.06 -15.45
C MET A 1 9.88 6.38 -15.87
N ASN A 2 9.93 5.55 -16.90
CA ASN A 2 8.82 4.66 -17.22
C ASN A 2 8.68 3.70 -16.05
N VAL A 3 7.52 3.71 -15.42
CA VAL A 3 7.22 2.92 -14.24
C VAL A 3 6.75 1.54 -14.70
N ILE A 4 7.18 0.50 -13.98
CA ILE A 4 6.90 -0.88 -14.34
C ILE A 4 6.10 -1.55 -13.21
N ASN A 5 4.78 -1.46 -13.28
CA ASN A 5 3.90 -2.38 -12.58
C ASN A 5 3.95 -3.74 -13.28
N PHE A 6 3.73 -4.82 -12.55
CA PHE A 6 3.40 -6.07 -13.21
C PHE A 6 1.92 -6.09 -13.56
N GLN A 7 1.61 -6.78 -14.64
CA GLN A 7 0.24 -7.03 -15.08
C GLN A 7 -0.19 -8.42 -14.60
N VAL A 8 -1.43 -8.54 -14.13
CA VAL A 8 -2.04 -9.80 -13.72
C VAL A 8 -3.26 -10.09 -14.57
N GLU A 9 -3.34 -11.30 -15.09
CA GLU A 9 -4.53 -11.83 -15.73
C GLU A 9 -5.55 -12.29 -14.68
N HIS A 10 -6.70 -11.62 -14.67
CA HIS A 10 -7.91 -11.97 -13.93
C HIS A 10 -9.01 -12.39 -14.90
N HIS A 11 -10.08 -12.98 -14.37
CA HIS A 11 -11.29 -13.29 -15.15
C HIS A 11 -12.46 -12.56 -14.52
N CYS A 12 -13.29 -11.92 -15.35
CA CYS A 12 -14.50 -11.26 -14.89
C CYS A 12 -15.47 -12.32 -14.30
N PRO A 13 -15.93 -12.18 -13.06
CA PRO A 13 -16.84 -13.16 -12.45
C PRO A 13 -18.23 -13.19 -13.12
N SER A 14 -18.60 -12.14 -13.85
CA SER A 14 -19.90 -12.04 -14.54
C SER A 14 -19.91 -12.69 -15.91
N CYS A 15 -18.90 -12.45 -16.76
CA CYS A 15 -18.88 -12.95 -18.14
C CYS A 15 -17.74 -13.93 -18.46
N GLY A 16 -16.82 -14.17 -17.53
CA GLY A 16 -15.66 -15.04 -17.73
C GLY A 16 -14.55 -14.45 -18.60
N ALA A 17 -14.74 -13.28 -19.21
CA ALA A 17 -13.74 -12.68 -20.08
C ALA A 17 -12.46 -12.27 -19.31
N PRO A 18 -11.28 -12.34 -19.95
CA PRO A 18 -10.03 -11.96 -19.32
C PRO A 18 -9.99 -10.45 -19.05
N VAL A 19 -9.44 -10.08 -17.89
CA VAL A 19 -9.21 -8.69 -17.49
C VAL A 19 -7.77 -8.60 -17.01
N TYR A 20 -7.03 -7.63 -17.51
CA TYR A 20 -5.63 -7.41 -17.15
C TYR A 20 -5.54 -6.23 -16.21
N LEU A 21 -5.01 -6.46 -15.02
CA LEU A 21 -4.99 -5.50 -13.91
C LEU A 21 -3.57 -5.31 -13.42
N ASP A 22 -3.24 -4.10 -13.00
CA ASP A 22 -1.98 -3.80 -12.36
C ASP A 22 -1.97 -4.27 -10.90
N GLU A 23 -0.78 -4.42 -10.30
CA GLU A 23 -0.62 -4.84 -8.90
C GLU A 23 -1.43 -4.00 -7.89
N ALA A 24 -1.53 -2.70 -8.13
CA ALA A 24 -2.22 -1.75 -7.26
C ALA A 24 -3.74 -1.73 -7.50
N ASP A 25 -4.23 -2.33 -8.58
CA ASP A 25 -5.66 -2.29 -8.91
C ASP A 25 -6.47 -3.02 -7.85
N ARG A 26 -7.54 -2.37 -7.41
CA ARG A 26 -8.54 -2.80 -6.44
C ARG A 26 -9.96 -2.66 -6.99
N PHE A 27 -10.13 -2.03 -8.14
CA PHE A 27 -11.40 -1.81 -8.82
C PHE A 27 -11.23 -1.84 -10.33
N PHE A 28 -12.22 -2.36 -11.05
CA PHE A 28 -12.21 -2.34 -12.51
C PHE A 28 -13.63 -2.36 -13.08
N VAL A 29 -13.73 -1.91 -14.33
CA VAL A 29 -14.92 -2.08 -15.16
C VAL A 29 -14.58 -3.09 -16.25
N CYS A 30 -15.32 -4.19 -16.33
CA CYS A 30 -15.06 -5.20 -17.34
C CYS A 30 -15.22 -4.58 -18.75
N PRO A 31 -14.23 -4.69 -19.65
CA PRO A 31 -14.34 -4.11 -21.00
C PRO A 31 -15.39 -4.82 -21.87
N TYR A 32 -15.77 -6.05 -21.50
CA TYR A 32 -16.73 -6.87 -22.24
C TYR A 32 -18.17 -6.66 -21.76
N CYS A 33 -18.48 -6.99 -20.50
CA CYS A 33 -19.84 -6.89 -19.97
C CYS A 33 -20.14 -5.58 -19.23
N ARG A 34 -19.16 -4.67 -19.11
CA ARG A 34 -19.27 -3.36 -18.42
C ARG A 34 -19.64 -3.41 -16.93
N VAL A 35 -19.72 -4.61 -16.35
CA VAL A 35 -19.93 -4.78 -14.90
C VAL A 35 -18.73 -4.21 -14.14
N ARG A 36 -19.04 -3.42 -13.11
CA ARG A 36 -18.07 -2.89 -12.15
C ARG A 36 -17.77 -3.93 -11.10
N SER A 37 -16.51 -4.05 -10.72
CA SER A 37 -16.05 -5.09 -9.79
C SER A 37 -14.91 -4.56 -8.95
N CYS A 38 -14.83 -5.01 -7.70
CA CYS A 38 -13.74 -4.68 -6.80
C CYS A 38 -13.03 -5.94 -6.31
N ILE A 39 -11.77 -5.78 -5.94
CA ILE A 39 -10.86 -6.86 -5.60
C ILE A 39 -10.66 -6.83 -4.10
N ASP A 40 -11.13 -7.87 -3.43
CA ASP A 40 -10.80 -8.13 -2.04
C ASP A 40 -9.55 -9.00 -1.95
N GLN A 41 -8.48 -8.44 -1.39
CA GLN A 41 -7.22 -9.13 -1.21
C GLN A 41 -6.88 -9.23 0.27
N LYS A 42 -6.98 -10.43 0.83
CA LYS A 42 -6.63 -10.67 2.23
C LYS A 42 -5.11 -10.76 2.41
N GLY A 43 -4.53 -9.67 2.91
CA GLY A 43 -3.07 -9.52 3.07
C GLY A 43 -2.42 -9.13 1.74
N PHE A 44 -1.62 -10.03 1.19
CA PHE A 44 -0.86 -9.81 -0.04
C PHE A 44 -1.39 -10.67 -1.20
N GLY A 45 -1.08 -10.24 -2.42
CA GLY A 45 -1.44 -10.91 -3.66
C GLY A 45 -0.59 -12.16 -3.85
N ARG A 46 -1.18 -13.20 -4.43
CA ARG A 46 -0.50 -14.47 -4.71
C ARG A 46 -0.61 -14.76 -6.20
N PHE A 47 0.52 -14.70 -6.88
CA PHE A 47 0.60 -14.81 -8.33
C PHE A 47 1.63 -15.85 -8.74
N PHE A 48 1.53 -16.36 -9.96
CA PHE A 48 2.51 -17.25 -10.56
C PHE A 48 2.80 -16.85 -12.00
N MET A 49 4.02 -17.17 -12.46
CA MET A 49 4.39 -17.06 -13.87
C MET A 49 3.96 -18.34 -14.59
N ALA A 50 3.32 -18.19 -15.76
CA ALA A 50 2.93 -19.35 -16.56
C ALA A 50 4.19 -20.10 -17.05
N PRO A 51 4.21 -21.44 -16.98
CA PRO A 51 5.26 -22.23 -17.61
C PRO A 51 5.30 -22.01 -19.13
N HIS A 52 6.48 -22.15 -19.72
CA HIS A 52 6.69 -22.10 -21.16
C HIS A 52 5.90 -23.21 -21.88
N GLU A 53 5.21 -22.88 -22.96
CA GLU A 53 4.28 -23.80 -23.66
C GLU A 53 4.95 -25.05 -24.23
N ALA A 54 6.22 -24.95 -24.62
CA ALA A 54 7.02 -26.07 -25.13
C ALA A 54 7.43 -27.11 -24.08
N ILE A 55 7.15 -26.87 -22.80
CA ILE A 55 7.46 -27.84 -21.74
C ILE A 55 6.41 -28.97 -21.75
N PRO A 56 6.82 -30.25 -21.74
CA PRO A 56 5.89 -31.37 -21.70
C PRO A 56 4.91 -31.30 -20.53
N LYS A 57 3.65 -31.68 -20.75
CA LYS A 57 2.60 -31.61 -19.73
C LYS A 57 2.83 -32.57 -18.55
N GLU A 58 3.61 -33.61 -18.79
CA GLU A 58 4.02 -34.62 -17.82
C GLU A 58 5.15 -34.12 -16.92
N ALA A 59 5.81 -33.00 -17.26
CA ALA A 59 6.85 -32.44 -16.43
C ALA A 59 6.25 -31.93 -15.11
N GLU A 60 6.76 -32.44 -14.00
CA GLU A 60 6.34 -32.02 -12.68
C GLU A 60 6.82 -30.60 -12.39
N MET A 61 5.89 -29.64 -12.50
CA MET A 61 6.15 -28.23 -12.21
C MET A 61 6.26 -28.00 -10.71
N ILE A 62 7.32 -27.31 -10.31
CA ILE A 62 7.57 -26.86 -8.94
C ILE A 62 7.63 -25.33 -8.94
N PHE A 63 6.82 -24.71 -8.12
CA PHE A 63 6.64 -23.27 -8.06
C PHE A 63 7.42 -22.70 -6.85
N MET A 64 8.52 -22.02 -7.17
CA MET A 64 9.41 -21.39 -6.20
C MET A 64 8.85 -20.05 -5.73
N PRO A 65 8.66 -19.83 -4.42
CA PRO A 65 8.09 -18.59 -3.89
C PRO A 65 9.13 -17.47 -3.82
N TYR A 66 8.72 -16.28 -4.25
CA TYR A 66 9.48 -15.04 -4.11
C TYR A 66 8.59 -13.97 -3.45
N TRP A 67 9.10 -13.34 -2.40
CA TRP A 67 8.50 -12.10 -1.93
C TRP A 67 8.95 -10.98 -2.84
N ARG A 68 8.01 -10.12 -3.24
CA ARG A 68 8.30 -8.82 -3.85
C ARG A 68 7.79 -7.73 -2.93
N PHE A 69 8.63 -6.73 -2.71
CA PHE A 69 8.30 -5.49 -2.01
C PHE A 69 8.45 -4.35 -3.00
N LYS A 70 7.41 -3.52 -3.13
CA LYS A 70 7.42 -2.29 -3.91
C LYS A 70 6.86 -1.16 -3.06
N GLY A 71 7.61 -0.11 -2.77
CA GLY A 71 7.09 0.99 -1.96
C GLY A 71 8.14 1.98 -1.51
N VAL A 72 7.72 2.92 -0.65
CA VAL A 72 8.59 3.93 -0.07
C VAL A 72 9.02 3.49 1.31
N GLN A 73 10.33 3.53 1.55
CA GLN A 73 10.90 3.26 2.86
C GLN A 73 11.41 4.56 3.47
N TYR A 74 11.11 4.74 4.75
CA TYR A 74 11.57 5.86 5.54
C TYR A 74 12.53 5.36 6.62
N ALA A 75 13.61 6.09 6.83
CA ALA A 75 14.55 5.82 7.91
C ALA A 75 14.95 7.11 8.61
N CYS A 76 14.75 7.15 9.93
CA CYS A 76 15.13 8.28 10.75
C CYS A 76 16.42 7.99 11.51
N THR A 77 17.46 8.77 11.22
CA THR A 77 18.72 8.80 11.98
C THR A 77 18.76 10.08 12.84
N PRO A 78 19.66 10.17 13.83
CA PRO A 78 19.79 11.39 14.64
C PRO A 78 20.04 12.67 13.82
N ALA A 79 20.63 12.54 12.63
CA ALA A 79 20.94 13.65 11.74
C ALA A 79 19.74 14.07 10.87
N LYS A 80 18.98 13.11 10.32
CA LYS A 80 17.91 13.40 9.36
C LYS A 80 16.96 12.23 9.14
N LEU A 81 15.80 12.56 8.58
CA LEU A 81 14.84 11.63 8.03
C LEU A 81 15.14 11.41 6.53
N ASN A 82 15.54 10.19 6.17
CA ASN A 82 15.80 9.76 4.80
C ASN A 82 14.61 8.97 4.24
N HIS A 83 14.49 8.95 2.92
CA HIS A 83 13.53 8.13 2.21
C HIS A 83 14.09 7.68 0.86
N TRP A 84 13.64 6.54 0.38
CA TRP A 84 13.91 6.04 -0.97
C TRP A 84 12.77 5.12 -1.43
N PHE A 85 12.66 4.94 -2.73
CA PHE A 85 11.75 3.97 -3.32
C PHE A 85 12.50 2.65 -3.52
N THR A 86 11.84 1.53 -3.21
CA THR A 86 12.39 0.19 -3.32
C THR A 86 11.42 -0.66 -4.13
N ASP A 87 11.92 -1.36 -5.15
CA ASP A 87 11.22 -2.46 -5.83
C ASP A 87 12.20 -3.62 -5.95
N VAL A 88 12.06 -4.61 -5.08
CA VAL A 88 12.96 -5.76 -5.05
C VAL A 88 12.18 -7.04 -4.79
N SER A 89 12.74 -8.15 -5.26
CA SER A 89 12.24 -9.48 -4.94
C SER A 89 13.35 -10.37 -4.39
N CYS A 90 12.97 -11.27 -3.49
CA CYS A 90 13.87 -12.25 -2.91
C CYS A 90 13.23 -13.64 -2.86
N LEU A 91 14.04 -14.66 -3.11
CA LEU A 91 13.66 -16.06 -2.99
C LEU A 91 13.28 -16.36 -1.53
N ALA A 92 12.08 -16.92 -1.35
CA ALA A 92 11.48 -17.19 -0.04
C ALA A 92 11.38 -18.69 0.26
N ALA A 93 12.03 -19.55 -0.53
CA ALA A 93 12.03 -20.99 -0.27
C ALA A 93 12.90 -21.34 0.96
N ILE A 94 12.52 -22.42 1.64
CA ILE A 94 13.35 -23.09 2.65
C ILE A 94 14.38 -23.93 1.89
N GLU A 95 15.66 -23.73 2.20
CA GLU A 95 16.80 -24.46 1.60
C GLU A 95 16.69 -24.62 0.06
N PRO A 96 16.61 -23.51 -0.70
CA PRO A 96 16.49 -23.60 -2.14
C PRO A 96 17.75 -24.23 -2.78
N PRO A 97 17.61 -24.96 -3.89
CA PRO A 97 18.75 -25.39 -4.69
C PRO A 97 19.59 -24.18 -5.11
N ALA A 98 20.93 -24.30 -5.05
CA ALA A 98 21.86 -23.21 -5.34
C ALA A 98 21.73 -22.65 -6.78
N ALA A 99 21.23 -23.47 -7.71
CA ALA A 99 20.97 -23.08 -9.09
C ALA A 99 19.77 -22.11 -9.25
N VAL A 100 18.87 -22.03 -8.26
CA VAL A 100 17.69 -21.17 -8.34
C VAL A 100 18.08 -19.71 -8.08
N PRO A 101 17.73 -18.76 -8.98
CA PRO A 101 18.10 -17.36 -8.81
C PRO A 101 17.55 -16.77 -7.51
N TYR A 102 18.36 -15.93 -6.85
CA TYR A 102 17.99 -15.27 -5.60
C TYR A 102 16.87 -14.24 -5.74
N SER A 103 16.68 -13.69 -6.93
CA SER A 103 15.70 -12.64 -7.23
C SER A 103 15.02 -12.92 -8.57
N LEU A 104 13.81 -12.42 -8.77
CA LEU A 104 13.13 -12.46 -10.07
C LEU A 104 13.71 -11.45 -11.07
N GLY A 105 14.59 -10.54 -10.64
CA GLY A 105 15.06 -9.45 -11.48
C GLY A 105 13.89 -8.67 -12.09
N PHE A 106 13.96 -8.42 -13.40
CA PHE A 106 12.89 -7.74 -14.15
C PHE A 106 11.76 -8.67 -14.62
N ARG A 107 11.75 -9.96 -14.27
CA ARG A 107 10.76 -10.92 -14.79
C ARG A 107 9.36 -10.65 -14.30
N SER A 108 9.22 -10.25 -13.04
CA SER A 108 7.92 -9.83 -12.48
C SER A 108 7.32 -8.71 -13.33
N GLN A 109 8.17 -7.82 -13.83
CA GLN A 109 7.82 -6.62 -14.59
C GLN A 109 7.61 -6.85 -16.09
N ALA A 110 8.13 -7.96 -16.65
CA ALA A 110 8.07 -8.26 -18.09
C ALA A 110 6.99 -9.27 -18.48
N LEU A 111 6.46 -10.03 -17.52
CA LEU A 111 5.54 -11.13 -17.77
C LEU A 111 4.16 -10.82 -17.19
N THR A 112 3.11 -11.15 -17.93
CA THR A 112 1.75 -11.19 -17.37
C THR A 112 1.66 -12.34 -16.38
N LEU A 113 1.45 -12.00 -15.12
CA LEU A 113 1.28 -12.97 -14.04
C LEU A 113 -0.14 -13.52 -14.04
N LYS A 114 -0.31 -14.70 -13.44
CA LYS A 114 -1.62 -15.33 -13.23
C LYS A 114 -1.90 -15.54 -11.76
N ARG A 115 -3.17 -15.59 -11.39
CA ARG A 115 -3.59 -15.78 -10.00
C ARG A 115 -3.48 -17.24 -9.57
N VAL A 116 -2.86 -17.51 -8.42
CA VAL A 116 -2.83 -18.87 -7.88
C VAL A 116 -4.23 -19.26 -7.40
N SER A 117 -4.71 -20.44 -7.79
CA SER A 117 -6.00 -21.00 -7.35
C SER A 117 -5.83 -22.44 -6.87
N ALA A 118 -6.84 -22.98 -6.18
CA ALA A 118 -6.87 -24.40 -5.81
C ALA A 118 -6.78 -25.37 -7.01
N ARG A 119 -7.13 -24.92 -8.22
CA ARG A 119 -7.12 -25.73 -9.45
C ARG A 119 -5.82 -25.61 -10.25
N THR A 120 -4.91 -24.71 -9.88
CA THR A 120 -3.66 -24.50 -10.63
C THR A 120 -2.77 -25.74 -10.49
N PRO A 121 -2.39 -26.43 -11.58
CA PRO A 121 -1.56 -27.64 -11.50
C PRO A 121 -0.14 -27.32 -11.01
N GLY A 122 0.58 -28.36 -10.56
CA GLY A 122 1.95 -28.25 -10.04
C GLY A 122 2.05 -28.12 -8.53
N THR A 123 3.29 -28.15 -8.03
CA THR A 123 3.64 -28.17 -6.60
C THR A 123 4.12 -26.79 -6.17
N PHE A 124 3.43 -26.15 -5.23
CA PHE A 124 3.78 -24.80 -4.75
C PHE A 124 4.49 -24.88 -3.40
N LEU A 125 5.68 -24.30 -3.30
CA LEU A 125 6.44 -24.34 -2.04
C LEU A 125 5.96 -23.25 -1.06
N ARG A 126 5.97 -23.58 0.22
CA ARG A 126 5.62 -22.69 1.31
C ARG A 126 6.71 -21.62 1.45
N PRO A 127 6.35 -20.32 1.43
CA PRO A 127 7.33 -19.26 1.65
C PRO A 127 7.75 -19.21 3.11
N LYS A 128 9.00 -18.83 3.35
CA LYS A 128 9.44 -18.26 4.63
C LYS A 128 8.59 -17.04 4.97
N PRO A 129 8.34 -16.77 6.26
CA PRO A 129 7.65 -15.55 6.68
C PRO A 129 8.31 -14.30 6.09
N LEU A 130 7.50 -13.35 5.63
CA LEU A 130 7.99 -12.07 5.07
C LEU A 130 9.01 -11.41 6.00
N SER A 131 8.78 -11.42 7.31
CA SER A 131 9.67 -10.85 8.32
C SER A 131 11.11 -11.36 8.27
N GLN A 132 11.31 -12.63 7.86
CA GLN A 132 12.64 -13.20 7.70
C GLN A 132 13.32 -12.75 6.40
N CYS A 133 12.53 -12.32 5.42
CA CYS A 133 12.99 -11.79 4.13
C CYS A 133 13.12 -10.26 4.11
N LEU A 134 12.50 -9.55 5.07
CA LEU A 134 12.50 -8.08 5.13
C LEU A 134 13.92 -7.48 5.18
N ALA A 135 14.87 -8.12 5.87
CA ALA A 135 16.25 -7.63 5.94
C ALA A 135 16.92 -7.52 4.56
N VAL A 136 16.55 -8.43 3.65
CA VAL A 136 17.01 -8.47 2.26
C VAL A 136 16.20 -7.50 1.41
N LEU A 137 14.87 -7.52 1.56
CA LEU A 137 13.94 -6.71 0.76
C LEU A 137 14.05 -5.23 1.05
N SER A 138 14.49 -4.85 2.24
CA SER A 138 14.50 -3.45 2.66
C SER A 138 15.62 -2.62 2.06
N GLY A 139 16.45 -3.19 1.16
CA GLY A 139 17.50 -2.46 0.44
C GLY A 139 18.41 -1.65 1.36
N ARG A 140 18.50 -2.05 2.64
CA ARG A 140 19.07 -1.26 3.75
C ARG A 140 20.58 -1.19 3.59
N GLY A 141 21.03 -0.29 2.71
CA GLY A 141 22.43 0.11 2.59
C GLY A 141 22.94 0.77 3.86
N LYS A 142 24.15 1.33 3.81
CA LYS A 142 24.80 2.00 4.96
C LYS A 142 23.92 3.06 5.64
N SER A 143 23.00 3.72 4.92
CA SER A 143 22.12 4.77 5.44
C SER A 143 21.08 4.32 6.47
N VAL A 144 20.91 3.00 6.70
CA VAL A 144 19.92 2.45 7.66
C VAL A 144 20.58 1.83 8.89
N LYS A 145 21.92 1.69 8.91
CA LYS A 145 22.62 1.06 10.04
C LYS A 145 22.38 1.79 11.37
N ASP A 146 22.22 3.11 11.30
CA ASP A 146 22.02 3.97 12.49
C ASP A 146 20.57 4.50 12.60
N ALA A 147 19.63 3.90 11.84
CA ALA A 147 18.24 4.32 11.89
C ALA A 147 17.56 3.78 13.15
N LEU A 148 17.00 4.67 13.96
CA LEU A 148 16.24 4.29 15.16
C LEU A 148 14.75 4.06 14.85
N ILE A 149 14.28 4.60 13.73
CA ILE A 149 12.90 4.43 13.25
C ILE A 149 12.96 4.06 11.78
N THR A 150 12.28 2.99 11.40
CA THR A 150 12.03 2.63 10.00
C THR A 150 10.57 2.31 9.82
N GLU A 151 9.94 2.91 8.81
CA GLU A 151 8.55 2.63 8.44
C GLU A 151 8.49 2.53 6.92
N ASP A 152 7.63 1.64 6.44
CA ASP A 152 7.30 1.50 5.02
C ASP A 152 5.92 2.13 4.82
N ILE A 153 5.75 2.94 3.78
CA ILE A 153 4.48 3.63 3.49
C ILE A 153 4.26 3.59 1.97
N GLY A 154 3.00 3.41 1.57
CA GLY A 154 2.60 3.23 0.19
C GLY A 154 3.06 1.89 -0.38
N GLU A 155 3.41 0.92 0.45
CA GLU A 155 3.97 -0.34 0.01
C GLU A 155 2.93 -1.31 -0.58
N ALA A 156 3.40 -2.12 -1.51
CA ALA A 156 2.75 -3.30 -2.03
C ALA A 156 3.67 -4.48 -1.78
N VAL A 157 3.13 -5.51 -1.13
CA VAL A 157 3.81 -6.80 -0.96
C VAL A 157 3.04 -7.84 -1.74
N SER A 158 3.78 -8.62 -2.53
CA SER A 158 3.24 -9.69 -3.37
C SER A 158 4.06 -10.96 -3.20
N LEU A 159 3.39 -12.11 -3.21
CA LEU A 159 4.03 -13.42 -3.29
C LEU A 159 3.93 -13.92 -4.73
N ILE A 160 5.07 -14.03 -5.41
CA ILE A 160 5.17 -14.42 -6.81
C ILE A 160 5.85 -15.79 -6.89
N TYR A 161 5.23 -16.71 -7.61
CA TYR A 161 5.72 -18.06 -7.81
C TYR A 161 6.34 -18.21 -9.21
N SER A 162 7.63 -18.53 -9.26
CA SER A 162 8.34 -18.83 -10.51
C SER A 162 8.36 -20.34 -10.75
N PRO A 163 7.93 -20.84 -11.91
CA PRO A 163 7.99 -22.27 -12.22
C PRO A 163 9.43 -22.72 -12.47
N VAL A 164 9.76 -23.90 -11.96
CA VAL A 164 10.93 -24.69 -12.31
C VAL A 164 10.50 -26.14 -12.49
N TYR A 165 11.29 -26.93 -13.21
CA TYR A 165 11.06 -28.38 -13.31
C TYR A 165 12.40 -29.12 -13.36
N VAL A 166 12.36 -30.41 -13.08
CA VAL A 166 13.56 -31.26 -13.08
C VAL A 166 13.49 -32.22 -14.27
N ARG A 167 14.60 -32.40 -14.96
CA ARG A 167 14.78 -33.43 -15.99
C ARG A 167 16.13 -34.10 -15.78
N GLY A 168 16.11 -35.38 -15.43
CA GLY A 168 17.32 -36.08 -14.95
C GLY A 168 17.83 -35.42 -13.68
N GLU A 169 19.10 -35.03 -13.65
CA GLU A 169 19.73 -34.37 -12.50
C GLU A 169 19.82 -32.84 -12.66
N GLN A 170 19.09 -32.27 -13.60
CA GLN A 170 19.17 -30.84 -13.94
C GLN A 170 17.85 -30.12 -13.67
N ILE A 171 17.96 -28.95 -13.03
CA ILE A 171 16.87 -28.00 -12.85
C ILE A 171 16.81 -27.11 -14.07
N PHE A 172 15.59 -26.90 -14.56
CA PHE A 172 15.27 -25.99 -15.63
C PHE A 172 14.39 -24.85 -15.12
N ASP A 173 14.61 -23.69 -15.71
CA ASP A 173 13.75 -22.54 -15.61
C ASP A 173 12.44 -22.83 -16.34
N GLY A 174 11.31 -22.84 -15.64
CA GLY A 174 10.01 -23.12 -16.23
C GLY A 174 9.46 -21.97 -17.09
N VAL A 175 10.01 -20.76 -16.97
CA VAL A 175 9.60 -19.60 -17.79
C VAL A 175 10.36 -19.56 -19.10
N LEU A 176 11.68 -19.76 -19.05
CA LEU A 176 12.55 -19.68 -20.22
C LEU A 176 12.79 -21.04 -20.90
N ASN A 177 12.42 -22.14 -20.23
CA ASN A 177 12.73 -23.50 -20.67
C ASN A 177 14.24 -23.75 -20.88
N THR A 178 15.07 -23.13 -20.03
CA THR A 178 16.53 -23.21 -20.09
C THR A 178 17.10 -23.85 -18.84
N PRO A 179 18.24 -24.56 -18.93
CA PRO A 179 18.88 -25.14 -17.75
C PRO A 179 19.36 -24.05 -16.78
N LEU A 180 19.13 -24.26 -15.47
CA LEU A 180 19.63 -23.42 -14.39
C LEU A 180 20.88 -24.00 -13.73
N GLY A 181 20.95 -25.33 -13.65
CA GLY A 181 22.07 -26.03 -13.01
C GLY A 181 21.66 -27.39 -12.46
N HIS A 182 22.57 -28.01 -11.73
CA HIS A 182 22.35 -29.32 -11.13
C HIS A 182 21.33 -29.25 -9.98
N ALA A 183 20.44 -30.23 -9.88
CA ALA A 183 19.37 -30.25 -8.88
C ALA A 183 19.87 -30.50 -7.45
N GLY A 184 21.06 -31.09 -7.33
CA GLY A 184 21.56 -31.59 -6.06
C GLY A 184 20.75 -32.80 -5.56
N PRO A 185 21.18 -33.44 -4.46
CA PRO A 185 20.59 -34.68 -3.97
C PRO A 185 19.17 -34.56 -3.38
N THR A 186 18.57 -33.35 -3.30
CA THR A 186 17.33 -33.17 -2.54
C THR A 186 16.41 -32.10 -3.14
N MET A 187 15.58 -32.49 -4.12
CA MET A 187 14.28 -31.84 -4.38
C MET A 187 13.12 -32.71 -3.85
N ALA A 188 13.36 -33.46 -2.77
CA ALA A 188 12.32 -34.20 -2.06
C ALA A 188 11.59 -33.26 -1.09
N TYR A 189 10.54 -32.60 -1.57
CA TYR A 189 9.68 -31.76 -0.72
C TYR A 189 8.69 -32.63 0.05
N THR A 190 8.61 -32.40 1.35
CA THR A 190 7.59 -33.04 2.20
C THR A 190 6.26 -32.31 2.06
N THR A 191 5.18 -32.91 2.57
CA THR A 191 3.87 -32.25 2.65
C THR A 191 3.91 -30.94 3.47
N LYS A 192 4.88 -30.79 4.39
CA LYS A 192 5.10 -29.57 5.17
C LYS A 192 5.81 -28.46 4.39
N ASP A 193 6.41 -28.79 3.26
CA ASP A 193 7.07 -27.81 2.38
C ASP A 193 6.11 -27.30 1.30
N ILE A 194 5.01 -28.02 1.06
CA ILE A 194 4.03 -27.70 0.03
C ILE A 194 2.90 -26.87 0.64
N CYS A 195 2.49 -25.83 -0.07
CA CYS A 195 1.32 -25.03 0.28
C CYS A 195 0.40 -24.89 -0.93
N ARG A 196 -0.85 -24.54 -0.65
CA ARG A 196 -1.76 -23.93 -1.61
C ARG A 196 -2.15 -22.57 -1.04
N PRO A 197 -2.55 -21.58 -1.85
CA PRO A 197 -3.00 -20.31 -1.32
C PRO A 197 -4.24 -20.54 -0.43
N GLU A 198 -4.05 -20.48 0.89
CA GLU A 198 -5.14 -20.59 1.89
C GLU A 198 -6.08 -19.38 1.85
N LYS A 199 -5.59 -18.26 1.33
CA LYS A 199 -6.30 -16.97 1.20
C LYS A 199 -6.31 -16.56 -0.26
N GLU A 200 -7.48 -16.62 -0.87
CA GLU A 200 -7.68 -16.25 -2.26
C GLU A 200 -8.10 -14.77 -2.37
N THR A 201 -7.53 -14.06 -3.35
CA THR A 201 -8.14 -12.82 -3.85
C THR A 201 -9.57 -13.10 -4.31
N ARG A 202 -10.53 -12.28 -3.93
CA ARG A 202 -11.91 -12.41 -4.41
C ARG A 202 -12.29 -11.20 -5.21
N ILE A 203 -13.16 -11.40 -6.18
CA ILE A 203 -13.74 -10.32 -6.97
C ILE A 203 -15.20 -10.19 -6.51
N LEU A 204 -15.52 -9.03 -5.94
CA LEU A 204 -16.86 -8.68 -5.47
C LEU A 204 -17.54 -7.80 -6.51
N SER A 205 -18.87 -7.81 -6.51
CA SER A 205 -19.66 -6.89 -7.32
C SER A 205 -19.44 -5.45 -6.86
N GLY A 206 -19.19 -4.53 -7.79
CA GLY A 206 -19.05 -3.10 -7.53
C GLY A 206 -20.40 -2.40 -7.37
N ILE A 207 -21.34 -3.02 -6.65
CA ILE A 207 -22.70 -2.51 -6.40
C ILE A 207 -22.83 -2.15 -4.92
N CYS A 208 -23.43 -1.00 -4.64
CA CYS A 208 -23.67 -0.52 -3.29
C CYS A 208 -24.63 -1.45 -2.54
N PRO A 209 -24.22 -2.07 -1.41
CA PRO A 209 -25.09 -2.94 -0.63
C PRO A 209 -26.31 -2.23 -0.01
N ASN A 210 -26.30 -0.90 0.08
CA ASN A 210 -27.38 -0.13 0.71
C ASN A 210 -28.49 0.28 -0.26
N CYS A 211 -28.16 0.62 -1.51
CA CYS A 211 -29.13 1.18 -2.46
C CYS A 211 -29.06 0.55 -3.86
N SER A 212 -28.22 -0.46 -4.05
CA SER A 212 -28.06 -1.20 -5.31
C SER A 212 -27.57 -0.38 -6.51
N TRP A 213 -27.14 0.86 -6.30
CA TRP A 213 -26.48 1.65 -7.34
C TRP A 213 -25.02 1.26 -7.51
N ASP A 214 -24.48 1.57 -8.68
CA ASP A 214 -23.08 1.33 -8.97
C ASP A 214 -22.17 2.12 -8.01
N LEU A 215 -21.08 1.46 -7.59
CA LEU A 215 -19.98 2.10 -6.91
C LEU A 215 -19.02 2.75 -7.93
N GLU A 216 -18.37 3.81 -7.50
CA GLU A 216 -17.41 4.61 -8.27
C GLU A 216 -16.04 4.61 -7.57
N GLY A 217 -14.98 4.52 -8.35
CA GLY A 217 -13.59 4.62 -7.89
C GLY A 217 -12.63 4.54 -9.07
N GLN A 218 -11.39 5.01 -8.86
CA GLN A 218 -10.29 4.73 -9.78
C GLN A 218 -9.79 3.30 -9.59
N SER A 219 -8.97 2.79 -10.51
CA SER A 219 -8.58 1.39 -10.49
C SER A 219 -7.86 0.99 -9.21
N ASP A 220 -7.03 1.87 -8.64
CA ASP A 220 -6.26 1.68 -7.41
C ASP A 220 -6.99 2.10 -6.12
N SER A 221 -8.27 2.49 -6.20
CA SER A 221 -9.03 2.99 -5.06
C SER A 221 -9.35 1.88 -4.05
N LEU A 222 -8.89 2.06 -2.82
CA LEU A 222 -9.18 1.19 -1.68
C LEU A 222 -10.60 1.37 -1.14
N VAL A 223 -11.17 2.57 -1.32
CA VAL A 223 -12.52 2.92 -0.88
C VAL A 223 -13.30 3.43 -2.08
N LEU A 224 -14.48 2.88 -2.27
CA LEU A 224 -15.39 3.19 -3.36
C LEU A 224 -16.55 4.04 -2.86
N ILE A 225 -17.07 4.89 -3.73
CA ILE A 225 -18.11 5.87 -3.41
C ILE A 225 -19.41 5.47 -4.08
N CYS A 226 -20.51 5.50 -3.33
CA CYS A 226 -21.85 5.45 -3.88
C CYS A 226 -22.42 6.87 -3.93
N ARG A 227 -22.57 7.41 -5.14
CA ARG A 227 -23.13 8.74 -5.37
C ARG A 227 -24.64 8.85 -5.08
N ASN A 228 -25.37 7.72 -5.05
CA ASN A 228 -26.82 7.73 -4.81
C ASN A 228 -27.18 8.04 -3.36
N CYS A 229 -26.45 7.43 -2.43
CA CYS A 229 -26.78 7.44 -1.01
C CYS A 229 -25.63 7.95 -0.15
N ASP A 230 -24.67 8.65 -0.76
CA ASP A 230 -23.54 9.31 -0.10
C ASP A 230 -22.81 8.38 0.89
N SER A 231 -22.43 7.19 0.42
CA SER A 231 -21.80 6.17 1.26
C SER A 231 -20.50 5.65 0.69
N LEU A 232 -19.59 5.25 1.57
CA LEU A 232 -18.26 4.77 1.23
C LEU A 232 -18.15 3.30 1.59
N TRP A 233 -17.53 2.54 0.71
CA TRP A 233 -17.46 1.08 0.81
C TRP A 233 -16.05 0.60 0.54
N GLN A 234 -15.54 -0.26 1.40
CA GLN A 234 -14.25 -0.92 1.24
C GLN A 234 -14.48 -2.43 1.12
N ALA A 235 -13.76 -3.07 0.20
CA ALA A 235 -13.69 -4.52 0.16
C ALA A 235 -12.90 -5.05 1.35
N TRP A 236 -13.54 -5.86 2.19
CA TRP A 236 -12.91 -6.45 3.37
C TRP A 236 -13.60 -7.76 3.76
N ASP A 237 -12.83 -8.83 3.87
CA ASP A 237 -13.29 -10.15 4.33
C ASP A 237 -14.51 -10.66 3.54
N ASN A 238 -14.38 -10.56 2.22
CA ASN A 238 -15.29 -11.01 1.18
C ASN A 238 -16.63 -10.29 1.13
N LYS A 239 -16.68 -9.06 1.66
CA LYS A 239 -17.85 -8.20 1.62
C LYS A 239 -17.44 -6.74 1.45
N LEU A 240 -18.40 -5.94 1.01
CA LEU A 240 -18.28 -4.49 1.05
C LEU A 240 -18.69 -4.01 2.44
N VAL A 241 -17.77 -3.37 3.15
CA VAL A 241 -17.98 -2.81 4.49
C VAL A 241 -18.11 -1.30 4.37
N ARG A 242 -19.14 -0.74 5.00
CA ARG A 242 -19.36 0.70 5.02
C ARG A 242 -18.29 1.38 5.87
N ILE A 243 -17.65 2.40 5.32
CA ILE A 243 -16.64 3.21 6.00
C ILE A 243 -17.28 4.52 6.49
N ARG A 244 -16.95 4.93 7.71
CA ARG A 244 -17.32 6.24 8.24
C ARG A 244 -16.40 7.29 7.65
N PHE A 245 -16.99 8.39 7.21
CA PHE A 245 -16.27 9.51 6.67
C PHE A 245 -16.95 10.82 7.08
N GLY A 246 -16.26 11.94 6.86
CA GLY A 246 -16.85 13.26 6.84
C GLY A 246 -16.26 14.06 5.68
N ALA A 247 -17.01 14.99 5.12
CA ALA A 247 -16.54 15.91 4.10
C ALA A 247 -16.81 17.34 4.57
N ALA A 248 -15.79 18.19 4.52
CA ALA A 248 -15.98 19.61 4.68
C ALA A 248 -16.74 20.17 3.47
N CYS A 249 -17.61 21.17 3.70
CA CYS A 249 -18.34 21.81 2.62
C CYS A 249 -17.34 22.52 1.69
N PRO A 250 -17.38 22.25 0.38
CA PRO A 250 -16.63 23.05 -0.58
C PRO A 250 -17.11 24.51 -0.59
N ASP A 251 -16.20 25.43 -0.86
CA ASP A 251 -16.50 26.86 -0.95
C ASP A 251 -17.01 27.20 -2.37
N HIS A 252 -16.54 26.47 -3.39
CA HIS A 252 -16.89 26.66 -4.79
C HIS A 252 -17.23 25.34 -5.49
N ASP A 253 -18.12 25.37 -6.49
CA ASP A 253 -18.54 24.18 -7.28
C ASP A 253 -17.37 23.46 -7.99
N GLY A 254 -16.26 24.17 -8.24
CA GLY A 254 -15.06 23.62 -8.87
C GLY A 254 -14.08 22.93 -7.92
N ASP A 255 -14.27 23.05 -6.61
CA ASP A 255 -13.33 22.53 -5.63
C ASP A 255 -13.19 21.00 -5.71
N ALA A 256 -11.96 20.53 -5.51
CA ALA A 256 -11.65 19.11 -5.46
C ALA A 256 -11.52 18.63 -4.01
N LEU A 257 -12.12 17.49 -3.70
CA LEU A 257 -12.08 16.89 -2.37
C LEU A 257 -10.85 15.98 -2.22
N PHE A 258 -9.95 16.36 -1.31
CA PHE A 258 -8.75 15.58 -0.98
C PHE A 258 -8.98 14.78 0.31
N PRO A 259 -8.78 13.45 0.29
CA PRO A 259 -9.03 12.61 1.45
C PRO A 259 -7.80 12.56 2.37
N PHE A 260 -8.06 12.66 3.67
CA PHE A 260 -7.10 12.57 4.76
C PHE A 260 -7.57 11.60 5.83
N TRP A 261 -6.65 10.86 6.42
CA TRP A 261 -6.90 10.14 7.67
C TRP A 261 -6.72 11.10 8.84
N LYS A 262 -7.79 11.34 9.61
CA LYS A 262 -7.76 12.00 10.92
C LYS A 262 -7.67 10.94 12.02
N ILE A 263 -6.57 10.92 12.75
CA ILE A 263 -6.25 9.87 13.71
C ILE A 263 -6.09 10.47 15.11
N GLY A 264 -6.94 10.06 16.04
CA GLY A 264 -6.71 10.28 17.46
C GLY A 264 -5.92 9.11 18.01
N ALA A 265 -4.78 9.37 18.66
CA ALA A 265 -3.89 8.31 19.14
C ALA A 265 -3.38 8.60 20.55
N ASP A 266 -3.23 7.54 21.34
CA ASP A 266 -2.42 7.57 22.56
C ASP A 266 -0.96 7.27 22.20
N ILE A 267 -0.07 8.08 22.76
CA ILE A 267 1.37 7.91 22.59
C ILE A 267 1.97 7.76 23.98
N SER A 268 2.37 6.52 24.32
CA SER A 268 3.06 6.24 25.58
C SER A 268 4.57 6.23 25.36
N GLY A 269 5.33 6.68 26.36
CA GLY A 269 6.79 6.80 26.30
C GLY A 269 7.28 8.24 26.07
N MET A 270 6.37 9.20 25.89
CA MET A 270 6.67 10.63 25.86
C MET A 270 5.44 11.46 26.26
N THR A 271 5.64 12.71 26.69
CA THR A 271 4.56 13.66 26.96
C THR A 271 4.09 14.28 25.65
N LEU A 272 2.97 13.80 25.12
CA LEU A 272 2.35 14.33 23.91
C LEU A 272 0.83 14.07 23.92
N ASN A 273 0.11 14.90 24.65
CA ASN A 273 -1.34 14.73 24.87
C ASN A 273 -2.19 15.78 24.15
N ASN A 274 -1.63 16.95 23.89
CA ASN A 274 -2.34 18.09 23.35
C ASN A 274 -1.48 18.86 22.32
N ARG A 275 -2.05 19.93 21.76
CA ARG A 275 -1.37 20.77 20.76
C ARG A 275 -0.20 21.57 21.33
N GLN A 276 -0.22 21.96 22.61
CA GLN A 276 0.93 22.63 23.25
C GLN A 276 2.14 21.71 23.30
N ASP A 277 1.94 20.44 23.67
CA ASP A 277 3.02 19.44 23.69
C ASP A 277 3.60 19.25 22.28
N LEU A 278 2.75 19.22 21.24
CA LEU A 278 3.21 19.13 19.85
C LEU A 278 4.03 20.36 19.43
N MET A 279 3.56 21.56 19.77
CA MET A 279 4.27 22.80 19.48
C MET A 279 5.62 22.88 20.21
N ALA A 280 5.66 22.42 21.46
CA ALA A 280 6.90 22.33 22.25
C ALA A 280 7.88 21.34 21.62
N LEU A 281 7.42 20.15 21.23
CA LEU A 281 8.22 19.15 20.49
C LEU A 281 8.81 19.73 19.19
N ALA A 282 8.04 20.56 18.49
CA ALA A 282 8.45 21.19 17.24
C ALA A 282 9.28 22.48 17.43
N ASN A 283 9.49 22.92 18.68
CA ASN A 283 10.13 24.18 19.04
C ASN A 283 9.52 25.40 18.30
N LEU A 284 8.18 25.45 18.22
CA LEU A 284 7.46 26.54 17.55
C LEU A 284 7.19 27.71 18.51
N PRO A 285 7.33 28.96 18.04
CA PRO A 285 7.00 30.14 18.86
C PRO A 285 5.50 30.15 19.20
N GLY A 286 5.15 30.57 20.42
CA GLY A 286 3.75 30.64 20.89
C GLY A 286 3.22 29.39 21.62
N ALA A 287 4.07 28.42 21.96
CA ALA A 287 3.67 27.23 22.73
C ALA A 287 3.07 27.54 24.12
N SER A 288 3.17 28.79 24.61
CA SER A 288 2.67 29.24 25.92
C SER A 288 1.33 30.00 25.88
N THR A 289 0.66 30.12 24.74
CA THR A 289 -0.53 31.01 24.63
C THR A 289 -1.83 30.22 24.74
N ASN A 290 -2.60 30.40 25.83
CA ASN A 290 -4.01 30.00 26.07
C ASN A 290 -4.63 29.06 25.02
N ILE A 291 -4.17 27.80 24.99
CA ILE A 291 -4.83 26.75 24.22
C ILE A 291 -5.90 26.14 25.15
N PRO A 292 -7.18 26.07 24.74
CA PRO A 292 -8.24 25.52 25.58
C PRO A 292 -7.91 24.10 26.07
N ALA A 293 -8.23 23.78 27.32
CA ALA A 293 -7.95 22.49 27.96
C ALA A 293 -8.60 21.25 27.28
N LYS A 294 -9.41 21.46 26.23
CA LYS A 294 -10.13 20.43 25.48
C LYS A 294 -9.58 20.26 24.05
N ASP A 295 -8.32 20.60 23.83
CA ASP A 295 -7.66 20.48 22.52
C ASP A 295 -7.20 19.03 22.28
N ASN A 296 -8.09 18.22 21.72
CA ASN A 296 -7.76 16.86 21.29
C ASN A 296 -6.73 16.92 20.16
N LEU A 297 -5.54 16.37 20.40
CA LEU A 297 -4.52 16.24 19.37
C LEU A 297 -4.89 15.17 18.34
N TYR A 298 -4.96 15.54 17.06
CA TYR A 298 -5.15 14.60 15.96
C TYR A 298 -3.94 14.58 15.02
N PHE A 299 -3.60 13.40 14.51
CA PHE A 299 -2.64 13.24 13.43
C PHE A 299 -3.36 13.18 12.09
N TRP A 300 -2.83 13.91 11.13
CA TRP A 300 -3.40 14.03 9.79
C TRP A 300 -2.41 13.52 8.75
N THR A 301 -2.88 12.60 7.91
CA THR A 301 -2.08 11.98 6.85
C THR A 301 -2.88 11.94 5.56
N PRO A 302 -2.30 12.27 4.40
CA PRO A 302 -2.95 12.04 3.10
C PRO A 302 -3.44 10.59 2.98
N ALA A 303 -4.69 10.38 2.59
CA ALA A 303 -5.23 9.03 2.34
C ALA A 303 -4.93 8.55 0.91
N PHE A 304 -3.97 9.18 0.25
CA PHE A 304 -3.54 8.91 -1.11
C PHE A 304 -2.02 8.92 -1.20
N LYS A 305 -1.49 8.08 -2.10
CA LYS A 305 -0.06 7.97 -2.37
C LYS A 305 0.47 9.23 -3.05
N ILE A 306 1.54 9.79 -2.52
CA ILE A 306 2.24 10.96 -3.05
C ILE A 306 3.73 10.88 -2.77
N ARG A 307 4.54 11.58 -3.56
CA ARG A 307 6.01 11.59 -3.41
C ARG A 307 6.45 11.76 -1.94
N PRO A 308 7.45 11.00 -1.47
CA PRO A 308 7.71 10.84 -0.03
C PRO A 308 7.95 12.12 0.75
N LYS A 309 8.73 13.04 0.16
CA LYS A 309 9.03 14.36 0.74
C LYS A 309 7.77 15.22 0.86
N ILE A 310 6.87 15.12 -0.12
CA ILE A 310 5.63 15.90 -0.16
C ILE A 310 4.61 15.29 0.79
N PHE A 311 4.52 13.96 0.87
CA PHE A 311 3.71 13.24 1.85
C PHE A 311 3.99 13.72 3.28
N LEU A 312 5.26 13.70 3.69
CA LEU A 312 5.65 14.18 5.03
C LEU A 312 5.39 15.68 5.20
N ARG A 313 5.66 16.51 4.18
CA ARG A 313 5.37 17.95 4.26
C ARG A 313 3.89 18.20 4.54
N ILE A 314 3.00 17.52 3.80
CA ILE A 314 1.55 17.66 3.95
C ILE A 314 1.13 17.15 5.33
N ALA A 315 1.54 15.94 5.73
CA ALA A 315 1.18 15.36 7.02
C ALA A 315 1.57 16.29 8.19
N ARG A 316 2.76 16.89 8.13
CA ARG A 316 3.22 17.89 9.10
C ARG A 316 2.35 19.14 9.12
N GLN A 317 2.09 19.74 7.95
CA GLN A 317 1.35 21.00 7.86
C GLN A 317 -0.08 20.84 8.36
N VAL A 318 -0.77 19.79 7.93
CA VAL A 318 -2.17 19.54 8.35
C VAL A 318 -2.23 19.14 9.83
N THR A 319 -1.28 18.34 10.32
CA THR A 319 -1.19 18.01 11.76
C THR A 319 -0.87 19.24 12.61
N LEU A 320 -0.11 20.22 12.13
CA LEU A 320 0.11 21.47 12.87
C LEU A 320 -1.10 22.41 12.80
N ALA A 321 -1.80 22.43 11.65
CA ALA A 321 -2.97 23.28 11.44
C ALA A 321 -4.19 22.83 12.25
N GLN A 322 -4.33 21.51 12.53
CA GLN A 322 -5.48 20.93 13.23
C GLN A 322 -6.83 21.42 12.65
N PRO A 323 -7.11 21.22 11.35
CA PRO A 323 -8.35 21.71 10.76
C PRO A 323 -9.56 21.07 11.48
N ASP A 324 -10.54 21.90 11.84
CA ASP A 324 -11.79 21.48 12.47
C ASP A 324 -13.00 22.04 11.70
N PRO A 325 -13.16 21.70 10.40
CA PRO A 325 -14.28 22.17 9.62
C PRO A 325 -15.57 21.51 10.09
N THR A 326 -16.70 22.13 9.75
CA THR A 326 -18.00 21.45 9.86
C THR A 326 -18.05 20.31 8.85
N LEU A 327 -18.34 19.11 9.33
CA LEU A 327 -18.34 17.89 8.52
C LEU A 327 -19.75 17.43 8.19
N GLU A 328 -19.97 17.11 6.92
CA GLU A 328 -21.18 16.47 6.43
C GLU A 328 -20.88 15.04 5.97
N ASN A 329 -21.86 14.14 6.08
CA ASN A 329 -21.76 12.79 5.52
C ASN A 329 -22.24 12.77 4.06
N LYS A 330 -21.74 13.70 3.23
CA LYS A 330 -22.12 13.84 1.83
C LYS A 330 -20.90 13.98 0.94
N ILE A 331 -20.81 13.15 -0.09
CA ILE A 331 -19.83 13.33 -1.16
C ILE A 331 -20.58 13.89 -2.36
N ARG A 332 -20.81 15.21 -2.29
CA ARG A 332 -21.36 16.03 -3.38
C ARG A 332 -20.68 15.68 -4.71
N SER A 333 -21.28 16.01 -5.85
CA SER A 333 -20.82 15.70 -7.21
C SER A 333 -19.42 16.25 -7.62
N HIS A 334 -18.64 16.76 -6.66
CA HIS A 334 -17.29 17.24 -6.83
C HIS A 334 -16.33 16.10 -7.18
N THR A 335 -15.24 16.49 -7.85
CA THR A 335 -14.11 15.61 -8.10
C THR A 335 -13.44 15.29 -6.77
N HIS A 336 -12.97 14.06 -6.60
CA HIS A 336 -12.23 13.65 -5.42
C HIS A 336 -10.95 12.93 -5.81
N MET A 337 -9.94 13.06 -4.97
CA MET A 337 -8.74 12.23 -5.09
C MET A 337 -9.05 10.79 -4.63
N PRO A 338 -8.52 9.76 -5.31
CA PRO A 338 -8.73 8.38 -4.92
C PRO A 338 -8.07 8.09 -3.57
N ILE A 339 -8.67 7.19 -2.80
CA ILE A 339 -8.12 6.71 -1.54
C ILE A 339 -7.19 5.54 -1.86
N THR A 340 -5.89 5.77 -1.85
CA THR A 340 -4.87 4.79 -2.28
C THR A 340 -3.88 4.42 -1.19
N LEU A 341 -4.00 5.03 0.00
CA LEU A 341 -3.20 4.74 1.18
C LEU A 341 -4.11 4.27 2.32
N PRO A 342 -3.92 3.06 2.87
CA PRO A 342 -4.80 2.49 3.89
C PRO A 342 -4.55 3.06 5.29
N ALA A 343 -5.55 2.94 6.16
CA ALA A 343 -5.51 3.48 7.52
C ALA A 343 -4.34 2.97 8.38
N ASN A 344 -3.89 1.72 8.21
CA ASN A 344 -2.76 1.16 8.95
C ASN A 344 -1.44 1.87 8.61
N GLU A 345 -1.20 2.17 7.33
CA GLU A 345 -0.03 2.95 6.90
C GLU A 345 -0.12 4.39 7.43
N ALA A 346 -1.32 4.98 7.46
CA ALA A 346 -1.52 6.30 8.04
C ALA A 346 -1.26 6.34 9.56
N ILE A 347 -1.48 5.23 10.28
CA ILE A 347 -1.10 5.11 11.70
C ILE A 347 0.42 4.98 11.83
N GLN A 348 1.08 4.18 10.98
CA GLN A 348 2.54 4.06 10.95
C GLN A 348 3.22 5.41 10.67
N SER A 349 2.63 6.24 9.80
CA SER A 349 3.17 7.55 9.46
C SER A 349 3.15 8.56 10.62
N ILE A 350 2.43 8.31 11.72
CA ILE A 350 2.42 9.19 12.91
C ILE A 350 3.85 9.34 13.45
N ARG A 351 4.58 8.24 13.57
CA ARG A 351 5.95 8.24 14.08
C ARG A 351 6.89 9.05 13.17
N LEU A 352 6.73 8.91 11.85
CA LEU A 352 7.48 9.70 10.87
C LEU A 352 7.12 11.20 10.93
N THR A 353 5.83 11.50 11.10
CA THR A 353 5.32 12.87 11.22
C THR A 353 5.93 13.55 12.45
N LEU A 354 5.93 12.87 13.59
CA LEU A 354 6.56 13.37 14.82
C LEU A 354 8.06 13.56 14.67
N ALA A 355 8.78 12.58 14.12
CA ALA A 355 10.21 12.71 13.86
C ALA A 355 10.52 13.88 12.91
N SER A 356 9.67 14.11 11.92
CA SER A 356 9.85 15.22 10.99
C SER A 356 9.53 16.60 11.61
N LEU A 357 8.68 16.65 12.64
CA LEU A 357 8.34 17.85 13.42
C LEU A 357 9.36 18.15 14.51
N ALA A 358 9.90 17.13 15.18
CA ALA A 358 10.74 17.28 16.37
C ALA A 358 11.98 18.15 16.13
N ARG A 359 12.23 19.11 17.04
CA ARG A 359 13.40 20.01 16.99
C ARG A 359 14.01 20.19 18.39
N PRO A 360 15.30 19.87 18.60
CA PRO A 360 16.21 19.16 17.69
C PRO A 360 15.90 17.65 17.63
N LEU A 361 15.89 17.06 16.43
CA LEU A 361 15.51 15.66 16.22
C LEU A 361 16.33 14.67 17.06
N LYS A 362 17.65 14.87 17.15
CA LYS A 362 18.58 13.99 17.87
C LYS A 362 18.17 13.70 19.33
N ASP A 363 17.55 14.68 20.00
CA ASP A 363 17.24 14.59 21.43
C ASP A 363 15.91 13.84 21.65
N HIS A 364 14.97 13.96 20.72
CA HIS A 364 13.66 13.30 20.80
C HIS A 364 13.63 11.92 20.14
N LEU A 365 14.54 11.64 19.21
CA LEU A 365 14.53 10.42 18.41
C LEU A 365 14.56 9.12 19.25
N PRO A 366 15.38 8.99 20.32
CA PRO A 366 15.36 7.80 21.16
C PRO A 366 14.02 7.55 21.85
N MET A 367 13.34 8.61 22.29
CA MET A 367 12.01 8.49 22.90
C MET A 367 10.96 8.11 21.83
N LEU A 368 11.00 8.75 20.67
CA LEU A 368 10.09 8.45 19.54
C LEU A 368 10.22 7.01 19.03
N ALA A 369 11.44 6.47 19.02
CA ALA A 369 11.70 5.09 18.60
C ALA A 369 11.06 4.07 19.55
N ASN A 370 11.07 4.36 20.85
CA ASN A 370 10.49 3.49 21.88
C ASN A 370 9.01 3.77 22.16
N ALA A 371 8.47 4.87 21.63
CA ALA A 371 7.08 5.24 21.83
C ALA A 371 6.13 4.21 21.20
N GLN A 372 5.12 3.81 21.98
CA GLN A 372 4.03 2.97 21.52
C GLN A 372 2.86 3.86 21.11
N ILE A 373 2.39 3.67 19.88
CA ILE A 373 1.31 4.45 19.29
C ILE A 373 0.08 3.55 19.20
N LYS A 374 -0.99 3.95 19.88
CA LYS A 374 -2.27 3.24 19.84
C LYS A 374 -3.34 4.17 19.30
N ALA A 375 -3.81 3.90 18.08
CA ALA A 375 -4.93 4.64 17.50
C ALA A 375 -6.22 4.36 18.30
N LYS A 376 -6.89 5.42 18.74
CA LYS A 376 -8.23 5.41 19.36
C LYS A 376 -9.33 5.57 18.33
N THR A 377 -9.14 6.53 17.43
CA THR A 377 -10.13 6.90 16.42
C THR A 377 -9.42 7.08 15.10
N VAL A 378 -9.99 6.53 14.03
CA VAL A 378 -9.50 6.72 12.66
C VAL A 378 -10.71 7.08 11.81
N SER A 379 -10.69 8.25 11.19
CA SER A 379 -11.77 8.74 10.33
C SER A 379 -11.21 9.23 9.01
N LEU A 380 -11.93 8.94 7.93
CA LEU A 380 -11.61 9.46 6.60
C LEU A 380 -12.29 10.81 6.42
N ILE A 381 -11.52 11.88 6.26
CA ILE A 381 -12.03 13.25 6.12
C ILE A 381 -11.66 13.79 4.75
N PHE A 382 -12.63 14.34 4.02
CA PHE A 382 -12.39 15.07 2.78
C PHE A 382 -12.31 16.57 3.05
N LEU A 383 -11.23 17.19 2.59
CA LEU A 383 -11.03 18.64 2.66
C LEU A 383 -11.08 19.22 1.24
N PRO A 384 -11.78 20.35 1.01
CA PRO A 384 -11.84 20.99 -0.29
C PRO A 384 -10.51 21.69 -0.61
N PHE A 385 -10.12 21.63 -1.87
CA PHE A 385 -8.99 22.37 -2.42
C PHE A 385 -9.43 23.07 -3.69
N GLU A 386 -9.07 24.34 -3.80
CA GLU A 386 -9.36 25.17 -4.95
C GLU A 386 -8.42 24.78 -6.11
N PRO A 387 -8.96 24.40 -7.29
CA PRO A 387 -8.15 24.08 -8.44
C PRO A 387 -7.53 25.34 -9.06
N HIS A 388 -6.22 25.31 -9.25
CA HIS A 388 -5.46 26.27 -10.06
C HIS A 388 -4.81 25.56 -11.26
N PRO A 389 -4.31 26.30 -12.29
CA PRO A 389 -3.78 25.68 -13.50
C PRO A 389 -2.68 24.62 -13.29
N HIS A 390 -1.88 24.75 -12.22
CA HIS A 390 -0.74 23.88 -11.95
C HIS A 390 -0.77 23.21 -10.57
N GLU A 391 -1.73 23.55 -9.72
CA GLU A 391 -1.80 23.08 -8.36
C GLU A 391 -3.20 23.14 -7.78
N PHE A 392 -3.40 22.47 -6.66
CA PHE A 392 -4.56 22.56 -5.80
C PHE A 392 -4.16 23.29 -4.52
N ILE A 393 -4.95 24.28 -4.10
CA ILE A 393 -4.63 25.14 -2.96
C ILE A 393 -5.70 24.99 -1.87
N HIS A 394 -5.26 24.84 -0.63
CA HIS A 394 -6.09 25.03 0.55
C HIS A 394 -5.62 26.29 1.27
N GLN A 395 -6.39 27.38 1.14
CA GLN A 395 -5.99 28.74 1.55
C GLN A 395 -5.69 28.82 3.05
N GLU A 396 -6.60 28.34 3.91
CA GLU A 396 -6.46 28.45 5.37
C GLU A 396 -5.21 27.74 5.93
N MET A 397 -4.84 26.61 5.33
CA MET A 397 -3.66 25.83 5.75
C MET A 397 -2.38 26.24 5.01
N ASN A 398 -2.45 27.21 4.09
CA ASN A 398 -1.37 27.60 3.19
C ASN A 398 -0.69 26.37 2.54
N LEU A 399 -1.52 25.47 2.02
CA LEU A 399 -1.09 24.20 1.47
C LEU A 399 -1.37 24.15 -0.03
N ALA A 400 -0.30 23.92 -0.81
CA ALA A 400 -0.40 23.74 -2.26
C ALA A 400 0.16 22.38 -2.71
N ILE A 401 -0.57 21.71 -3.59
CA ILE A 401 -0.24 20.40 -4.15
C ILE A 401 -0.22 20.48 -5.68
N ASN A 402 0.96 20.32 -6.27
CA ASN A 402 1.13 20.43 -7.72
C ASN A 402 0.49 19.26 -8.50
N ASN A 403 -0.18 19.58 -9.61
CA ASN A 403 -0.91 18.63 -10.46
C ASN A 403 0.01 17.53 -11.03
N ASN A 404 1.24 17.86 -11.43
CA ASN A 404 2.19 16.88 -11.94
C ASN A 404 2.65 15.91 -10.86
N VAL A 405 2.73 16.35 -9.60
CA VAL A 405 3.08 15.46 -8.50
C VAL A 405 1.99 14.41 -8.33
N LEU A 406 0.71 14.81 -8.31
CA LEU A 406 -0.41 13.89 -8.19
C LEU A 406 -0.43 12.88 -9.34
N ARG A 407 -0.34 13.37 -10.58
CA ARG A 407 -0.33 12.53 -11.78
C ARG A 407 0.82 11.50 -11.81
N LEU A 408 2.00 11.88 -11.29
CA LEU A 408 3.18 11.01 -11.31
C LEU A 408 3.31 10.12 -10.06
N SER A 409 2.40 10.23 -9.09
CA SER A 409 2.47 9.53 -7.81
C SER A 409 1.67 8.24 -7.71
N GLY A 410 0.76 7.94 -8.65
CA GLY A 410 0.00 6.66 -8.68
C GLY A 410 0.88 5.41 -8.79
N ASN A 411 2.18 5.61 -8.98
CA ASN A 411 3.18 4.58 -9.19
C ASN A 411 3.97 4.19 -7.93
N LEU A 412 3.76 4.91 -6.82
CA LEU A 412 4.48 4.74 -5.56
C LEU A 412 4.05 3.51 -4.78
#